data_AF-A0A7H0GTT7-F1
#
_entry.id   AF-A0A7H0GTT7-F1
#
_cell.length_a   1.000
_cell.length_b   1.000
_cell.length_c   1.000
_cell.angle_alpha   90.00
_cell.angle_beta   90.00
_cell.angle_gamma   90.00
#
_symmetry.space_group_name_H-M   'P 1'
#
loop_
_entity.id
_entity.type
_entity.pdbx_description
1 polymer ?
#
loop_
_entity_poly.entity_id
_entity_poly.type
_entity_poly.pdbx_seq_one_letter_code
_entity_poly.pdbx_strand_id
1 'polypeptide(L)'
;MTRTPLAQQYTEELEKTFLEGLNMLYVAFTRPRHRLYAISRRPKPTKSSTSRSAETEMPPSEQAKTIAELLHRYLLSTDQWDDERTAYVLSDAQHRVPAVKSNAATTSNWPLLNLTSTPWEERLRLRRHANTVFDFDDQQVQREWNRKLHYALRRTILAADVERVAAHLVAEGLVSTKERPVLLKLLSRTVENPQLTHYFSRAVSAETEREILIGGVPRQDYKPDRIVFEPNVGPAPGRVTLIDFRIPPPEPQHRRLLQQYGGFSSS
;
A
#
# COMPACT_ATOMS: atom_id res chain seq x y z
N MET A 1 16.33 27.21 17.95
CA MET A 1 16.09 25.83 18.45
C MET A 1 17.31 24.99 18.14
N THR A 2 18.36 25.13 18.93
CA THR A 2 19.70 24.55 18.69
C THR A 2 20.17 23.92 19.98
N ARG A 3 19.87 22.63 20.19
CA ARG A 3 20.52 21.71 21.16
C ARG A 3 19.77 20.37 21.26
N THR A 4 19.96 19.50 20.27
CA THR A 4 19.77 18.06 20.44
C THR A 4 20.93 17.34 19.74
N PRO A 5 21.51 16.28 20.34
CA PRO A 5 22.63 15.52 19.75
C PRO A 5 22.27 14.82 18.43
N LEU A 6 20.98 14.79 18.07
CA LEU A 6 20.45 14.21 16.85
C LEU A 6 20.29 15.22 15.70
N ALA A 7 20.50 16.52 15.94
CA ALA A 7 20.24 17.55 14.93
C ALA A 7 21.13 17.37 13.68
N GLN A 8 22.40 17.00 13.87
CA GLN A 8 23.34 16.78 12.77
C GLN A 8 23.02 15.50 11.98
N GLN A 9 22.66 14.41 12.67
CA GLN A 9 22.25 13.17 12.01
C GLN A 9 20.97 13.36 11.18
N TYR A 10 20.02 14.14 11.70
CA TYR A 10 18.80 14.48 10.98
C TYR A 10 19.06 15.32 9.72
N THR A 11 19.97 16.31 9.78
CA THR A 11 20.33 17.08 8.58
C THR A 11 21.04 16.22 7.54
N GLU A 12 21.94 15.34 7.96
CA GLU A 12 22.63 14.41 7.05
C GLU A 12 21.66 13.43 6.38
N GLU A 13 20.66 12.93 7.10
CA GLU A 13 19.63 12.05 6.53
C GLU A 13 18.77 12.78 5.49
N LEU A 14 18.39 14.03 5.76
CA LEU A 14 17.65 14.86 4.81
C LEU A 14 18.45 15.15 3.53
N GLU A 15 19.74 15.48 3.66
CA GLU A 15 20.62 15.72 2.51
C GLU A 15 20.82 14.46 1.66
N LYS A 16 21.04 13.30 2.31
CA LYS A 16 21.15 12.01 1.61
C LYS A 16 19.86 11.66 0.86
N THR A 17 18.72 11.81 1.52
CA THR A 17 17.40 11.58 0.90
C THR A 17 17.18 12.51 -0.30
N PHE A 18 17.61 13.77 -0.20
CA PHE A 18 17.52 14.72 -1.30
C PHE A 18 18.41 14.34 -2.49
N LEU A 19 19.67 13.95 -2.24
CA LEU A 19 20.60 13.50 -3.27
C LEU A 19 20.13 12.22 -3.98
N GLU A 20 19.60 11.25 -3.23
CA GLU A 20 18.98 10.06 -3.81
C GLU A 20 17.78 10.43 -4.71
N GLY A 21 16.95 11.36 -4.25
CA GLY A 21 15.85 11.92 -5.05
C GLY A 21 16.34 12.57 -6.34
N LEU A 22 17.46 13.30 -6.30
CA LEU A 22 18.04 13.98 -7.46
C LEU A 22 18.63 12.98 -8.46
N ASN A 23 19.33 11.97 -7.99
CA ASN A 23 19.84 10.88 -8.82
C ASN A 23 18.71 10.12 -9.51
N MET A 24 17.63 9.82 -8.78
CA MET A 24 16.45 9.20 -9.36
C MET A 24 15.80 10.09 -10.43
N LEU A 25 15.69 11.40 -10.17
CA LEU A 25 15.15 12.37 -11.12
C LEU A 25 15.98 12.43 -12.42
N TYR A 26 17.30 12.57 -12.30
CA TYR A 26 18.21 12.63 -13.44
C TYR A 26 18.05 11.41 -14.36
N VAL A 27 18.03 10.22 -13.77
CA VAL A 27 17.84 8.96 -14.49
C VAL A 27 16.44 8.88 -15.12
N ALA A 28 15.40 9.28 -14.39
CA ALA A 28 14.03 9.27 -14.88
C ALA A 28 13.81 10.24 -16.04
N PHE A 29 14.53 11.35 -16.10
CA PHE A 29 14.35 12.39 -17.12
C PHE A 29 15.16 12.12 -18.39
N THR A 30 16.22 11.32 -18.31
CA THR A 30 17.11 11.02 -19.45
C THR A 30 16.81 9.69 -20.14
N ARG A 31 16.15 8.74 -19.47
CA ARG A 31 15.77 7.43 -20.03
C ARG A 31 14.60 7.43 -21.02
N PRO A 32 13.55 8.28 -20.91
CA PRO A 32 12.40 8.22 -21.80
C PRO A 32 12.79 8.53 -23.26
N ARG A 33 12.32 7.70 -24.19
CA ARG A 33 12.63 7.85 -25.63
C ARG A 33 11.54 8.55 -26.45
N HIS A 34 10.31 8.58 -25.94
CA HIS A 34 9.15 9.08 -26.69
C HIS A 34 8.36 10.14 -25.93
N ARG A 35 8.01 9.88 -24.66
CA ARG A 35 7.26 10.81 -23.81
C ARG A 35 7.73 10.70 -22.37
N LEU A 36 7.79 11.82 -21.68
CA LEU A 36 8.07 11.92 -20.24
C LEU A 36 6.88 12.61 -19.59
N TYR A 37 6.29 11.96 -18.58
CA TYR A 37 5.28 12.57 -17.71
C TYR A 37 5.87 12.63 -16.30
N ALA A 38 5.96 13.83 -15.73
CA ALA A 38 6.44 14.05 -14.37
C ALA A 38 5.27 14.49 -13.50
N ILE A 39 5.02 13.77 -12.41
CA ILE A 39 3.95 14.08 -11.45
C ILE A 39 4.61 14.47 -10.14
N SER A 40 4.28 15.67 -9.64
CA SER A 40 4.83 16.23 -8.41
C SER A 40 3.71 16.66 -7.47
N ARG A 41 4.03 16.78 -6.18
CA ARG A 41 3.13 17.40 -5.21
C ARG A 41 3.02 18.90 -5.51
N ARG A 42 1.81 19.45 -5.38
CA ARG A 42 1.60 20.90 -5.50
C ARG A 42 2.40 21.63 -4.41
N PRO A 43 3.12 22.72 -4.76
CA PRO A 43 3.77 23.57 -3.76
C PRO A 43 2.72 24.09 -2.78
N LYS A 44 3.06 24.11 -1.48
CA LYS A 44 2.16 24.66 -0.47
C LYS A 44 2.19 26.19 -0.58
N PRO A 45 1.03 26.87 -0.62
CA PRO A 45 1.02 28.33 -0.54
C PRO A 45 1.64 28.73 0.80
N THR A 46 2.68 29.55 0.77
CA THR A 46 3.22 30.17 1.98
C THR A 46 2.16 31.13 2.50
N LYS A 47 1.82 31.05 3.80
CA LYS A 47 0.79 31.86 4.47
C LYS A 47 1.18 33.36 4.60
N SER A 48 1.87 33.94 3.62
CA SER A 48 2.26 35.36 3.59
C SER A 48 1.63 36.14 2.43
N SER A 49 0.65 35.57 1.71
CA SER A 49 0.06 36.21 0.52
C SER A 49 -1.12 37.15 0.80
N THR A 50 -1.45 37.49 2.04
CA THR A 50 -2.52 38.50 2.32
C THR A 50 -2.01 39.95 2.30
N SER A 51 -0.70 40.17 2.18
CA SER A 51 -0.18 41.53 1.99
C SER A 51 1.26 41.45 1.53
N ARG A 52 1.47 41.28 0.22
CA ARG A 52 2.67 41.73 -0.47
C ARG A 52 2.44 41.61 -1.98
N SER A 53 2.57 42.75 -2.63
CA SER A 53 2.64 42.93 -4.07
C SER A 53 3.62 41.95 -4.73
N ALA A 54 3.44 41.75 -6.03
CA ALA A 54 4.03 40.76 -6.92
C ALA A 54 5.57 40.78 -7.09
N GLU A 55 6.34 41.19 -6.08
CA GLU A 55 7.79 41.38 -6.13
C GLU A 55 8.51 40.90 -4.85
N THR A 56 8.05 39.83 -4.20
CA THR A 56 8.87 39.16 -3.17
C THR A 56 9.29 37.80 -3.68
N GLU A 57 10.32 37.86 -4.52
CA GLU A 57 11.32 36.83 -4.74
C GLU A 57 11.52 36.01 -3.46
N MET A 58 11.24 34.71 -3.52
CA MET A 58 11.92 33.80 -2.60
C MET A 58 13.42 34.00 -2.86
N PRO A 59 14.23 34.34 -1.84
CA PRO A 59 15.62 34.71 -2.08
C PRO A 59 16.34 33.59 -2.86
N PRO A 60 17.11 33.91 -3.91
CA PRO A 60 17.84 32.93 -4.74
C PRO A 60 18.81 32.04 -3.95
N SER A 61 19.07 32.37 -2.68
CA SER A 61 20.12 31.78 -1.86
C SER A 61 19.68 30.54 -1.06
N GLU A 62 18.39 30.28 -0.86
CA GLU A 62 17.97 29.05 -0.17
C GLU A 62 17.91 27.89 -1.15
N GLN A 63 18.73 26.86 -0.92
CA GLN A 63 18.72 25.64 -1.73
C GLN A 63 17.35 24.95 -1.64
N ALA A 64 16.87 24.38 -2.76
CA ALA A 64 15.62 23.64 -2.78
C ALA A 64 15.73 22.42 -1.85
N LYS A 65 14.79 22.25 -0.93
CA LYS A 65 14.84 21.20 0.10
C LYS A 65 14.23 19.88 -0.38
N THR A 66 13.48 19.93 -1.48
CA THR A 66 12.81 18.76 -2.07
C THR A 66 12.80 18.82 -3.59
N ILE A 67 12.66 17.66 -4.23
CA ILE A 67 12.51 17.56 -5.70
C ILE A 67 11.24 18.28 -6.19
N ALA A 68 10.16 18.26 -5.41
CA ALA A 68 8.93 18.97 -5.75
C ALA A 68 9.15 20.49 -5.82
N GLU A 69 9.92 21.03 -4.87
CA GLU A 69 10.31 22.44 -4.87
C GLU A 69 11.23 22.78 -6.04
N LEU A 70 12.17 21.90 -6.39
CA LEU A 70 13.05 22.09 -7.55
C LEU A 70 12.25 22.18 -8.86
N LEU A 71 11.28 21.29 -9.06
CA LEU A 71 10.40 21.31 -10.24
C LEU A 71 9.51 22.56 -10.27
N HIS A 72 9.02 23.01 -9.12
CA HIS A 72 8.25 24.24 -9.01
C HIS A 72 9.09 25.48 -9.38
N ARG A 73 10.31 25.58 -8.84
CA ARG A 73 11.25 26.67 -9.16
C ARG A 73 11.63 26.69 -10.63
N TYR A 74 11.76 25.51 -11.26
CA TYR A 74 11.97 25.42 -12.69
C TYR A 74 10.82 26.08 -13.48
N LEU A 75 9.56 25.76 -13.15
CA LEU A 75 8.40 26.37 -13.80
C LEU A 75 8.35 27.90 -13.61
N LEU A 76 8.67 28.38 -12.41
CA LEU A 76 8.82 29.81 -12.13
C LEU A 76 9.92 30.44 -12.99
N SER A 77 11.09 29.80 -13.10
CA SER A 77 12.21 30.32 -13.92
C SER A 77 11.91 30.36 -15.42
N THR A 78 10.95 29.55 -15.87
CA THR A 78 10.47 29.55 -17.26
C THR A 78 9.27 30.49 -17.49
N ASP A 79 8.81 31.20 -16.47
CA ASP A 79 7.62 32.06 -16.48
C ASP A 79 6.33 31.34 -16.94
N GLN A 80 6.26 30.02 -16.66
CA GLN A 80 5.12 29.19 -17.04
C GLN A 80 4.19 28.89 -15.87
N TRP A 81 4.60 29.17 -14.63
CA TRP A 81 3.85 28.83 -13.43
C TRP A 81 2.55 29.64 -13.34
N ASP A 82 1.46 28.96 -13.03
CA ASP A 82 0.14 29.54 -12.79
C ASP A 82 -0.52 28.77 -11.64
N ASP A 83 -0.91 29.47 -10.58
CA ASP A 83 -1.51 28.84 -9.40
C ASP A 83 -2.79 28.06 -9.73
N GLU A 84 -3.54 28.44 -10.76
CA GLU A 84 -4.77 27.71 -11.14
C GLU A 84 -4.49 26.49 -12.04
N ARG A 85 -3.26 26.35 -12.55
CA ARG A 85 -2.87 25.23 -13.43
C ARG A 85 -2.25 24.07 -12.67
N THR A 86 -2.67 22.86 -13.04
CA THR A 86 -2.18 21.61 -12.45
C THR A 86 -1.34 20.77 -13.42
N ALA A 87 -1.30 21.16 -14.70
CA ALA A 87 -0.56 20.45 -15.74
C ALA A 87 0.12 21.46 -16.68
N TYR A 88 1.37 21.13 -17.04
CA TYR A 88 2.23 21.96 -17.88
C TYR A 88 2.84 21.11 -18.98
N VAL A 89 2.91 21.65 -20.20
CA VAL A 89 3.53 21.01 -21.36
C VAL A 89 4.79 21.77 -21.73
N LEU A 90 5.94 21.25 -21.32
CA LEU A 90 7.24 21.88 -21.56
C LEU A 90 7.70 21.75 -23.02
N SER A 91 7.36 20.62 -23.64
CA SER A 91 7.65 20.35 -25.05
C SER A 91 6.64 19.33 -25.57
N ASP A 92 5.88 19.74 -26.59
CA ASP A 92 5.06 18.84 -27.38
C ASP A 92 5.79 18.60 -28.70
N ALA A 93 6.18 17.36 -28.96
CA ALA A 93 6.85 16.93 -30.20
C ALA A 93 5.89 16.93 -31.41
N GLN A 94 5.01 17.94 -31.48
CA GLN A 94 3.89 18.07 -32.41
C GLN A 94 3.09 16.77 -32.57
N HIS A 95 2.82 16.09 -31.45
CA HIS A 95 2.11 14.80 -31.42
C HIS A 95 2.77 13.66 -32.24
N ARG A 96 4.02 13.82 -32.71
CA ARG A 96 4.72 12.77 -33.46
C ARG A 96 5.25 11.71 -32.52
N VAL A 97 4.74 10.48 -32.67
CA VAL A 97 5.34 9.30 -32.06
C VAL A 97 6.23 8.65 -33.12
N PRO A 98 7.56 8.54 -32.90
CA PRO A 98 8.44 7.83 -33.83
C PRO A 98 7.92 6.41 -34.07
N ALA A 99 7.82 6.01 -35.35
CA ALA A 99 7.43 4.65 -35.70
C ALA A 99 8.38 3.65 -35.03
N VAL A 100 7.83 2.63 -34.37
CA VAL A 100 8.64 1.52 -33.86
C VAL A 100 9.35 0.91 -35.06
N LYS A 101 10.68 1.00 -35.11
CA LYS A 101 11.47 0.33 -36.14
C LYS A 101 11.24 -1.17 -35.97
N SER A 102 10.34 -1.72 -36.77
CA SER A 102 10.21 -3.16 -36.96
C SER A 102 11.41 -3.59 -37.79
N ASN A 103 12.50 -3.95 -37.12
CA ASN A 103 13.49 -4.80 -37.77
C ASN A 103 12.77 -6.13 -37.99
N ALA A 104 12.23 -6.34 -39.19
CA ALA A 104 11.78 -7.63 -39.64
C ALA A 104 13.00 -8.54 -39.69
N ALA A 105 13.32 -9.18 -38.58
CA ALA A 105 14.26 -10.27 -38.57
C ALA A 105 13.63 -11.38 -39.42
N THR A 106 14.24 -11.68 -40.56
CA THR A 106 13.96 -12.89 -41.33
C THR A 106 14.48 -14.08 -40.53
N THR A 107 13.71 -14.50 -39.55
CA THR A 107 13.94 -15.76 -38.84
C THR A 107 12.69 -16.60 -39.03
N SER A 108 12.89 -17.87 -39.35
CA SER A 108 11.86 -18.91 -39.42
C SER A 108 11.04 -18.93 -38.13
N ASN A 109 9.93 -18.19 -38.12
CA ASN A 109 9.12 -18.01 -36.94
C ASN A 109 8.22 -19.25 -36.75
N TRP A 110 8.55 -20.04 -35.73
CA TRP A 110 7.59 -20.95 -35.10
C TRP A 110 6.51 -20.08 -34.42
N PRO A 111 5.20 -20.35 -34.62
CA PRO A 111 4.17 -19.57 -33.97
C PRO A 111 4.21 -19.81 -32.46
N LEU A 112 4.57 -18.77 -31.70
CA LEU A 112 4.42 -18.75 -30.25
C LEU A 112 2.93 -18.57 -29.92
N LEU A 113 2.22 -19.68 -29.79
CA LEU A 113 0.79 -19.73 -29.45
C LEU A 113 0.51 -19.34 -27.98
N ASN A 114 1.56 -19.18 -27.16
CA ASN A 114 1.46 -18.96 -25.71
C ASN A 114 2.06 -17.62 -25.26
N LEU A 115 1.84 -16.53 -26.00
CA LEU A 115 2.22 -15.20 -25.54
C LEU A 115 0.97 -14.33 -25.33
N THR A 116 0.33 -14.48 -24.18
CA THR A 116 -0.67 -13.51 -23.71
C THR A 116 0.04 -12.19 -23.42
N SER A 117 -0.11 -11.21 -24.31
CA SER A 117 0.37 -9.85 -24.05
C SER A 117 -0.46 -9.22 -22.93
N THR A 118 0.15 -8.99 -21.77
CA THR A 118 -0.48 -8.24 -20.69
C THR A 118 -0.71 -6.78 -21.10
N PRO A 119 -1.86 -6.17 -20.72
CA PRO A 119 -2.16 -4.76 -21.01
C PRO A 119 -1.05 -3.82 -20.57
N TRP A 120 -0.89 -2.70 -21.28
CA TRP A 120 0.18 -1.72 -21.02
C TRP A 120 0.19 -1.20 -19.56
N GLU A 121 -0.98 -1.17 -18.90
CA GLU A 121 -1.15 -0.83 -17.48
C GLU A 121 -0.43 -1.79 -16.54
N GLU A 122 -0.50 -3.10 -16.81
CA GLU A 122 0.23 -4.13 -16.05
C GLU A 122 1.73 -4.04 -16.33
N ARG A 123 2.12 -3.71 -17.56
CA ARG A 123 3.53 -3.46 -17.94
C ARG A 123 4.10 -2.20 -17.30
N LEU A 124 3.30 -1.16 -17.09
CA LEU A 124 3.70 0.07 -16.41
C LEU A 124 3.83 -0.13 -14.89
N ARG A 125 3.00 -1.00 -14.29
CA ARG A 125 3.22 -1.52 -12.93
C ARG A 125 4.57 -2.24 -12.86
N LEU A 126 4.78 -3.26 -13.69
CA LEU A 126 6.02 -4.04 -13.75
C LEU A 126 7.29 -3.18 -13.92
N ARG A 127 7.26 -2.15 -14.77
CA ARG A 127 8.42 -1.26 -14.99
C ARG A 127 8.72 -0.31 -13.82
N ARG A 128 7.73 0.07 -13.01
CA ARG A 128 7.97 0.86 -11.78
C ARG A 128 8.64 0.03 -10.69
N HIS A 129 8.43 -1.28 -10.72
CA HIS A 129 9.00 -2.22 -9.75
C HIS A 129 10.35 -2.83 -10.20
N ALA A 130 10.69 -2.72 -11.49
CA ALA A 130 11.90 -3.30 -12.10
C ALA A 130 13.26 -2.80 -11.56
N ASN A 131 13.33 -1.61 -10.94
CA ASN A 131 14.59 -1.08 -10.36
C ASN A 131 14.84 -1.54 -8.91
N THR A 132 13.98 -2.40 -8.36
CA THR A 132 14.02 -2.91 -6.97
C THR A 132 13.79 -4.43 -6.90
N VAL A 133 13.96 -5.13 -8.02
CA VAL A 133 13.86 -6.59 -8.16
C VAL A 133 15.17 -7.14 -7.63
N PHE A 134 15.24 -7.76 -6.46
CA PHE A 134 14.58 -9.00 -6.07
C PHE A 134 14.24 -8.93 -4.57
N ASP A 135 12.95 -9.04 -4.22
CA ASP A 135 12.32 -9.35 -2.91
C ASP A 135 11.10 -8.47 -2.58
N PHE A 136 11.01 -7.25 -3.13
CA PHE A 136 9.93 -6.33 -2.73
C PHE A 136 8.57 -6.59 -3.41
N ASP A 137 8.55 -7.11 -4.65
CA ASP A 137 7.29 -7.37 -5.39
C ASP A 137 6.48 -8.50 -4.76
N ASP A 138 7.14 -9.62 -4.42
CA ASP A 138 6.48 -10.72 -3.71
C ASP A 138 6.00 -10.25 -2.33
N GLN A 139 6.78 -9.44 -1.62
CA GLN A 139 6.35 -8.86 -0.35
C GLN A 139 5.20 -7.85 -0.48
N GLN A 140 5.14 -7.05 -1.55
CA GLN A 140 4.04 -6.11 -1.78
C GLN A 140 2.76 -6.86 -2.16
N VAL A 141 2.85 -7.80 -3.11
CA VAL A 141 1.73 -8.66 -3.50
C VAL A 141 1.23 -9.48 -2.31
N GLN A 142 2.15 -10.03 -1.50
CA GLN A 142 1.83 -10.75 -0.28
C GLN A 142 1.16 -9.84 0.76
N ARG A 143 1.64 -8.59 0.93
CA ARG A 143 0.99 -7.61 1.82
C ARG A 143 -0.40 -7.21 1.35
N GLU A 144 -0.59 -7.01 0.05
CA GLU A 144 -1.89 -6.69 -0.54
C GLU A 144 -2.88 -7.85 -0.35
N TRP A 145 -2.45 -9.07 -0.62
CA TRP A 145 -3.26 -10.27 -0.38
C TRP A 145 -3.53 -10.50 1.10
N ASN A 146 -2.57 -10.20 1.98
CA ASN A 146 -2.76 -10.27 3.43
C ASN A 146 -3.88 -9.32 3.87
N ARG A 147 -3.86 -8.05 3.41
CA ARG A 147 -4.92 -7.09 3.70
C ARG A 147 -6.29 -7.54 3.18
N LYS A 148 -6.34 -8.05 1.94
CA LYS A 148 -7.59 -8.53 1.32
C LYS A 148 -8.17 -9.74 2.09
N LEU A 149 -7.31 -10.72 2.41
CA LEU A 149 -7.72 -11.93 3.12
C LEU A 149 -8.13 -11.64 4.56
N HIS A 150 -7.37 -10.78 5.26
CA HIS A 150 -7.69 -10.31 6.61
C HIS A 150 -9.08 -9.66 6.67
N TYR A 151 -9.33 -8.71 5.76
CA TYR A 151 -10.62 -8.03 5.68
C TYR A 151 -11.78 -8.96 5.33
N ALA A 152 -11.53 -9.97 4.48
CA ALA A 152 -12.52 -10.98 4.12
C ALA A 152 -12.83 -11.93 5.29
N LEU A 153 -11.82 -12.43 5.99
CA LEU A 153 -11.99 -13.34 7.14
C LEU A 153 -12.74 -12.65 8.28
N ARG A 154 -12.48 -11.35 8.50
CA ARG A 154 -13.18 -10.52 9.49
C ARG A 154 -14.68 -10.36 9.20
N ARG A 155 -15.11 -10.52 7.94
CA ARG A 155 -16.53 -10.50 7.51
C ARG A 155 -17.16 -11.89 7.41
N THR A 156 -16.34 -12.94 7.52
CA THR A 156 -16.79 -14.33 7.37
C THR A 156 -17.15 -14.88 8.74
N ILE A 157 -18.44 -14.87 9.07
CA ILE A 157 -18.93 -15.44 10.33
C ILE A 157 -19.01 -16.96 10.22
N LEU A 158 -19.66 -17.48 9.17
CA LEU A 158 -19.80 -18.90 8.92
C LEU A 158 -19.01 -19.32 7.68
N ALA A 159 -18.60 -20.58 7.60
CA ALA A 159 -17.98 -21.13 6.38
C ALA A 159 -18.89 -20.99 5.14
N ALA A 160 -20.21 -21.06 5.34
CA ALA A 160 -21.20 -20.85 4.28
C ALA A 160 -21.26 -19.40 3.75
N ASP A 161 -20.68 -18.43 4.46
CA ASP A 161 -20.67 -17.02 4.06
C ASP A 161 -19.59 -16.68 3.03
N VAL A 162 -18.64 -17.58 2.76
CA VAL A 162 -17.45 -17.31 1.92
C VAL A 162 -17.83 -16.72 0.56
N GLU A 163 -18.80 -17.33 -0.12
CA GLU A 163 -19.23 -16.90 -1.46
C GLU A 163 -19.85 -15.50 -1.44
N ARG A 164 -20.70 -15.26 -0.44
CA ARG A 164 -21.37 -13.97 -0.22
C ARG A 164 -20.34 -12.88 0.10
N VAL A 165 -19.40 -13.16 1.01
CA VAL A 165 -18.35 -12.21 1.41
C VAL A 165 -17.46 -11.86 0.22
N ALA A 166 -17.02 -12.84 -0.56
CA ALA A 166 -16.21 -12.59 -1.75
C ALA A 166 -16.96 -11.72 -2.78
N ALA A 167 -18.26 -11.94 -2.98
CA ALA A 167 -19.08 -11.11 -3.85
C ALA A 167 -19.20 -9.65 -3.35
N HIS A 168 -19.39 -9.44 -2.04
CA HIS A 168 -19.41 -8.10 -1.46
C HIS A 168 -18.08 -7.36 -1.66
N LEU A 169 -16.95 -8.02 -1.45
CA LEU A 169 -15.64 -7.41 -1.65
C LEU A 169 -15.38 -6.99 -3.10
N VAL A 170 -15.96 -7.71 -4.07
CA VAL A 170 -15.93 -7.32 -5.48
C VAL A 170 -16.82 -6.11 -5.72
N ALA A 171 -18.03 -6.10 -5.16
CA ALA A 171 -18.96 -4.96 -5.28
C ALA A 171 -18.40 -3.68 -4.64
N GLU A 172 -17.66 -3.79 -3.55
CA GLU A 172 -16.96 -2.68 -2.88
C GLU A 172 -15.71 -2.19 -3.63
N GLY A 173 -15.30 -2.88 -4.71
CA GLY A 173 -14.09 -2.55 -5.49
C GLY A 173 -12.78 -2.88 -4.78
N LEU A 174 -12.83 -3.61 -3.66
CA LEU A 174 -11.62 -4.02 -2.90
C LEU A 174 -10.89 -5.20 -3.56
N VAL A 175 -11.62 -5.99 -4.34
CA VAL A 175 -11.13 -7.17 -5.06
C VAL A 175 -11.65 -7.08 -6.49
N SER A 176 -10.79 -7.27 -7.48
CA SER A 176 -11.26 -7.28 -8.88
C SER A 176 -11.99 -8.58 -9.22
N THR A 177 -12.84 -8.56 -10.25
CA THR A 177 -13.52 -9.78 -10.74
C THR A 177 -12.55 -10.89 -11.12
N LYS A 178 -11.35 -10.52 -11.62
CA LYS A 178 -10.28 -11.47 -11.97
C LYS A 178 -9.65 -12.12 -10.72
N GLU A 179 -9.62 -11.42 -9.59
CA GLU A 179 -9.03 -11.89 -8.33
C GLU A 179 -9.99 -12.72 -7.48
N ARG A 180 -11.31 -12.60 -7.70
CA ARG A 180 -12.35 -13.32 -6.94
C ARG A 180 -12.09 -14.84 -6.83
N PRO A 181 -11.72 -15.58 -7.89
CA PRO A 181 -11.49 -17.02 -7.78
C PRO A 181 -10.34 -17.38 -6.85
N VAL A 182 -9.29 -16.55 -6.83
CA VAL A 182 -8.13 -16.73 -5.95
C VAL A 182 -8.52 -16.48 -4.50
N LEU A 183 -9.30 -15.41 -4.25
CA LEU A 183 -9.81 -15.11 -2.91
C LEU A 183 -10.71 -16.24 -2.37
N LEU A 184 -11.64 -16.74 -3.18
CA LEU A 184 -12.52 -17.86 -2.78
C LEU A 184 -11.70 -19.07 -2.37
N LYS A 185 -10.71 -19.46 -3.18
CA LYS A 185 -9.84 -20.59 -2.88
C LYS A 185 -9.10 -20.41 -1.55
N LEU A 186 -8.59 -19.20 -1.27
CA LEU A 186 -7.89 -18.90 -0.01
C LEU A 186 -8.84 -18.92 1.20
N LEU A 187 -10.04 -18.35 1.07
CA LEU A 187 -11.04 -18.33 2.12
C LEU A 187 -11.55 -19.74 2.43
N SER A 188 -11.96 -20.51 1.42
CA SER A 188 -12.39 -21.91 1.56
C SER A 188 -11.33 -22.74 2.26
N ARG A 189 -10.06 -22.66 1.80
CA ARG A 189 -8.95 -23.37 2.44
C ARG A 189 -8.77 -23.00 3.92
N THR A 190 -9.06 -21.75 4.30
CA THR A 190 -8.91 -21.28 5.68
C THR A 190 -10.06 -21.77 6.56
N VAL A 191 -11.31 -21.64 6.10
CA VAL A 191 -12.49 -22.06 6.90
C VAL A 191 -12.68 -23.58 6.92
N GLU A 192 -12.18 -24.30 5.92
CA GLU A 192 -12.20 -25.77 5.85
C GLU A 192 -10.97 -26.42 6.49
N ASN A 193 -10.01 -25.62 6.99
CA ASN A 193 -8.86 -26.16 7.70
C ASN A 193 -9.34 -26.87 8.98
N PRO A 194 -8.99 -28.15 9.21
CA PRO A 194 -9.43 -28.91 10.39
C PRO A 194 -9.20 -28.20 11.74
N GLN A 195 -8.16 -27.36 11.85
CA GLN A 195 -7.87 -26.60 13.07
C GLN A 195 -8.78 -25.37 13.26
N LEU A 196 -9.40 -24.88 12.18
CA LEU A 196 -10.21 -23.66 12.17
C LEU A 196 -11.71 -23.91 11.91
N THR A 197 -12.08 -25.02 11.26
CA THR A 197 -13.45 -25.30 10.82
C THR A 197 -14.48 -25.20 11.95
N HIS A 198 -14.13 -25.68 13.14
CA HIS A 198 -14.99 -25.56 14.32
C HIS A 198 -15.37 -24.10 14.61
N TYR A 199 -14.40 -23.19 14.49
CA TYR A 199 -14.58 -21.76 14.79
C TYR A 199 -15.40 -21.00 13.75
N PHE A 200 -15.64 -21.57 12.56
CA PHE A 200 -16.50 -21.03 11.50
C PHE A 200 -17.82 -21.81 11.35
N SER A 201 -18.16 -22.63 12.35
CA SER A 201 -19.37 -23.43 12.37
C SER A 201 -20.50 -22.73 13.14
N ARG A 202 -21.72 -23.26 13.04
CA ARG A 202 -22.86 -22.82 13.85
C ARG A 202 -22.83 -23.36 15.30
N ALA A 203 -21.86 -24.20 15.63
CA ALA A 203 -21.75 -24.78 16.97
C ALA A 203 -21.16 -23.81 18.01
N VAL A 204 -20.58 -22.70 17.54
CA VAL A 204 -19.96 -21.67 18.37
C VAL A 204 -20.63 -20.32 18.14
N SER A 205 -20.58 -19.45 19.14
CA SER A 205 -20.95 -18.04 18.97
C SER A 205 -19.68 -17.24 18.69
N ALA A 206 -19.62 -16.54 17.56
CA ALA A 206 -18.45 -15.77 17.16
C ALA A 206 -18.79 -14.30 16.95
N GLU A 207 -18.01 -13.43 17.56
CA GLU A 207 -18.04 -11.99 17.34
C GLU A 207 -16.77 -11.56 16.61
N THR A 208 -16.93 -10.66 15.65
CA THR A 208 -15.81 -10.04 14.93
C THR A 208 -15.77 -8.55 15.27
N GLU A 209 -14.59 -7.96 15.32
CA GLU A 209 -14.42 -6.52 15.51
C GLU A 209 -14.86 -5.92 16.87
N ARG A 210 -14.92 -6.71 17.95
CA ARG A 210 -15.28 -6.19 19.29
C ARG A 210 -14.06 -5.64 20.02
N GLU A 211 -14.18 -4.46 20.63
CA GLU A 211 -13.19 -3.96 21.59
C GLU A 211 -13.35 -4.69 22.94
N ILE A 212 -12.25 -5.15 23.52
CA ILE A 212 -12.27 -5.80 24.84
C ILE A 212 -12.07 -4.72 25.91
N LEU A 213 -13.02 -4.61 26.82
CA LEU A 213 -12.90 -3.76 28.01
C LEU A 213 -12.43 -4.62 29.19
N ILE A 214 -11.27 -4.29 29.77
CA ILE A 214 -10.71 -4.99 30.93
C ILE A 214 -10.80 -4.08 32.15
N GLY A 215 -11.51 -4.51 33.20
CA GLY A 215 -11.58 -3.79 34.47
C GLY A 215 -12.30 -2.43 34.41
N GLY A 216 -13.19 -2.22 33.44
CA GLY A 216 -13.99 -1.00 33.32
C GLY A 216 -13.22 0.24 32.81
N VAL A 217 -11.94 0.09 32.44
CA VAL A 217 -11.13 1.17 31.87
C VAL A 217 -10.60 0.70 30.51
N PRO A 218 -10.82 1.45 29.41
CA PRO A 218 -10.21 1.13 28.12
C PRO A 218 -8.69 1.32 28.25
N ARG A 219 -7.94 0.23 28.32
CA ARG A 219 -6.49 0.25 28.23
C ARG A 219 -6.07 -0.45 26.94
N GLN A 220 -5.57 0.37 26.01
CA GLN A 220 -4.80 -0.02 24.83
C GLN A 220 -5.52 -0.94 23.83
N ASP A 221 -6.24 -0.33 22.88
CA ASP A 221 -6.41 -0.62 21.44
C ASP A 221 -6.23 -2.05 20.89
N TYR A 222 -6.40 -3.11 21.68
CA TYR A 222 -6.30 -4.47 21.18
C TYR A 222 -7.67 -4.98 20.77
N LYS A 223 -7.82 -5.09 19.46
CA LYS A 223 -9.03 -5.53 18.79
C LYS A 223 -8.72 -6.85 18.08
N PRO A 224 -9.04 -8.01 18.70
CA PRO A 224 -8.81 -9.29 18.05
C PRO A 224 -9.67 -9.38 16.79
N ASP A 225 -9.18 -10.14 15.79
CA ASP A 225 -9.93 -10.27 14.53
C ASP A 225 -11.25 -11.03 14.76
N ARG A 226 -11.22 -12.04 15.63
CA ARG A 226 -12.38 -12.86 16.00
C ARG A 226 -12.31 -13.33 17.45
N ILE A 227 -13.44 -13.27 18.14
CA ILE A 227 -13.67 -13.79 19.49
C ILE A 227 -14.70 -14.91 19.37
N VAL A 228 -14.38 -16.10 19.86
CA VAL A 228 -15.29 -17.25 19.84
C VAL A 228 -15.63 -17.66 21.26
N PHE A 229 -16.93 -17.78 21.53
CA PHE A 229 -17.49 -18.17 22.82
C PHE A 229 -18.04 -19.59 22.74
N GLU A 230 -17.56 -20.43 23.65
CA GLU A 230 -17.93 -21.83 23.81
C GLU A 230 -18.36 -22.09 25.28
N PRO A 231 -19.61 -21.74 25.65
CA PRO A 231 -20.06 -21.78 27.05
C PRO A 231 -20.13 -23.21 27.61
N ASN A 232 -20.26 -24.21 26.74
CA ASN A 232 -20.49 -25.61 27.10
C ASN A 232 -19.20 -26.47 27.06
N VAL A 233 -18.03 -25.85 26.91
CA VAL A 233 -16.75 -26.56 26.73
C VAL A 233 -15.73 -26.14 27.80
N GLY A 234 -15.25 -27.10 28.61
CA GLY A 234 -14.22 -26.88 29.63
C GLY A 234 -14.77 -26.70 31.06
N PRO A 235 -13.92 -26.39 32.05
CA PRO A 235 -14.36 -26.04 33.40
C PRO A 235 -15.10 -24.70 33.40
N ALA A 236 -16.07 -24.52 34.31
CA ALA A 236 -16.85 -23.29 34.44
C ALA A 236 -15.92 -22.07 34.60
N PRO A 237 -16.13 -20.96 33.86
CA PRO A 237 -17.36 -20.51 33.18
C PRO A 237 -17.44 -20.78 31.66
N GLY A 238 -16.71 -21.76 31.12
CA GLY A 238 -16.68 -22.07 29.68
C GLY A 238 -15.37 -21.61 29.02
N ARG A 239 -15.27 -21.73 27.68
CA ARG A 239 -14.05 -21.39 26.93
C ARG A 239 -14.28 -20.19 26.02
N VAL A 240 -13.33 -19.25 26.02
CA VAL A 240 -13.26 -18.15 25.05
C VAL A 240 -11.96 -18.29 24.25
N THR A 241 -12.08 -18.25 22.93
CA THR A 241 -10.95 -18.38 22.00
C THR A 241 -10.77 -17.09 21.21
N LEU A 242 -9.60 -16.47 21.32
CA LEU A 242 -9.22 -15.29 20.52
C LEU A 242 -8.42 -15.74 19.30
N ILE A 243 -8.76 -15.22 18.13
CA ILE A 243 -8.12 -15.58 16.86
C ILE A 243 -7.71 -14.30 16.12
N ASP A 244 -6.43 -14.23 15.75
CA ASP A 244 -5.87 -13.21 14.87
C ASP A 244 -5.34 -13.85 13.59
N PHE A 245 -5.72 -13.32 12.44
CA PHE A 245 -5.29 -13.83 11.14
C PHE A 245 -4.03 -13.09 10.66
N ARG A 246 -2.94 -13.83 10.47
CA ARG A 246 -1.68 -13.30 9.97
C ARG A 246 -1.13 -14.23 8.89
N ILE A 247 -0.71 -13.69 7.75
CA ILE A 247 0.08 -14.44 6.76
C ILE A 247 1.58 -14.37 7.17
N PRO A 248 2.36 -15.46 7.04
CA PRO A 248 3.78 -15.48 7.39
C PRO A 248 4.62 -14.37 6.71
N PRO A 249 5.75 -13.95 7.30
CA PRO A 249 6.35 -14.52 8.51
C PRO A 249 5.75 -13.95 9.82
N PRO A 250 5.59 -14.77 10.86
CA PRO A 250 5.12 -14.31 12.16
C PRO A 250 6.22 -13.50 12.88
N GLU A 251 5.96 -12.22 13.15
CA GLU A 251 6.89 -11.41 13.96
C GLU A 251 6.82 -11.77 15.46
N PRO A 252 7.94 -11.73 16.21
CA PRO A 252 8.00 -12.08 17.64
C PRO A 252 7.08 -11.23 18.54
N GLN A 253 6.76 -10.01 18.12
CA GLN A 253 5.90 -9.08 18.87
C GLN A 253 4.46 -9.61 18.99
N HIS A 254 4.01 -10.47 18.08
CA HIS A 254 2.66 -11.02 18.06
C HIS A 254 2.37 -11.99 19.22
N ARG A 255 3.37 -12.75 19.69
CA ARG A 255 3.18 -13.65 20.85
C ARG A 255 3.00 -12.88 22.16
N ARG A 256 3.68 -11.73 22.31
CA ARG A 256 3.66 -10.95 23.55
C ARG A 256 2.27 -10.39 23.84
N LEU A 257 1.55 -9.93 22.81
CA LEU A 257 0.17 -9.45 22.94
C LEU A 257 -0.76 -10.59 23.40
N LEU A 258 -0.78 -11.73 22.70
CA LEU A 258 -1.63 -12.87 23.04
C LEU A 258 -1.37 -13.42 24.45
N GLN A 259 -0.10 -13.48 24.88
CA GLN A 259 0.27 -13.95 26.21
C GLN A 259 -0.15 -13.00 27.34
N GLN A 260 -0.13 -11.68 27.09
CA GLN A 260 -0.65 -10.72 28.06
C GLN A 260 -2.15 -10.94 28.30
N TYR A 261 -2.95 -11.19 27.25
CA TYR A 261 -4.40 -11.40 27.40
C TYR A 261 -4.78 -12.76 27.99
N GLY A 262 -4.08 -13.83 27.63
CA GLY A 262 -4.33 -15.17 28.19
C GLY A 262 -4.18 -15.22 29.72
N GLY A 263 -3.33 -14.38 30.30
CA GLY A 263 -3.13 -14.29 31.75
C GLY A 263 -4.21 -13.53 32.52
N PHE A 264 -4.99 -12.67 31.86
CA PHE A 264 -6.05 -11.87 32.53
C PHE A 264 -7.42 -12.57 32.55
N SER A 265 -7.64 -13.59 31.71
CA SER A 265 -8.87 -14.41 31.74
C SER A 265 -8.82 -15.53 32.78
N SER A 266 -7.67 -15.73 33.45
CA SER A 266 -7.46 -16.76 34.48
C SER A 266 -7.36 -16.18 35.90
N SER A 267 -7.79 -14.94 36.12
CA SER A 267 -7.86 -14.30 37.45
C SER A 267 -9.30 -14.03 37.86
#